data_AF-A0A497GCJ2-F1
#
_entry.id   AF-A0A497GCJ2-F1
#
_cell.length_a   1.000
_cell.length_b   1.000
_cell.length_c   1.000
_cell.angle_alpha   90.00
_cell.angle_beta   90.00
_cell.angle_gamma   90.00
#
_symmetry.space_group_name_H-M   'P 1'
#
loop_
_entity.id
_entity.type
_entity.pdbx_description
1 polymer ?
#
loop_
_entity_poly.entity_id
_entity_poly.type
_entity_poly.pdbx_seq_one_letter_code
_entity_poly.pdbx_strand_id
1 'polypeptide(L)'
;MVRITWLERDMTLNLSQDLVRKALETLEALNVAELRLEEYDETGDHVLLAEAYPNYIKLVRHAGKYMIIAGLWRQTYAEEVYVALVEE
;
A
#
# COMPACT_ATOMS: atom_id res chain seq x y z
N MET A 1 10.79 -8.79 11.21
CA MET A 1 11.54 -8.15 10.08
C MET A 1 10.57 -8.20 8.93
N VAL A 2 10.15 -7.06 8.39
CA VAL A 2 9.02 -7.06 7.45
C VAL A 2 9.35 -7.88 6.21
N ARG A 3 8.53 -8.89 5.94
CA ARG A 3 8.57 -9.71 4.74
C ARG A 3 7.53 -9.22 3.76
N ILE A 4 7.97 -8.83 2.56
CA ILE A 4 7.10 -8.37 1.49
C ILE A 4 7.02 -9.45 0.41
N THR A 5 5.81 -9.93 0.15
CA THR A 5 5.54 -10.85 -0.96
C THR A 5 4.79 -10.10 -2.06
N TRP A 6 5.49 -9.77 -3.14
CA TRP A 6 4.90 -9.13 -4.31
C TRP A 6 3.90 -10.06 -4.97
N LEU A 7 2.72 -9.54 -5.27
CA LEU A 7 1.71 -10.27 -6.01
C LEU A 7 2.07 -10.19 -7.49
N GLU A 8 2.20 -11.34 -8.16
CA GLU A 8 2.31 -11.38 -9.61
C GLU A 8 0.99 -10.90 -10.21
N ARG A 9 0.92 -9.61 -10.49
CA ARG A 9 -0.19 -8.97 -11.19
C ARG A 9 0.37 -8.09 -12.31
N ASP A 10 -0.36 -8.05 -13.42
CA ASP A 10 -0.18 -7.07 -14.48
C ASP A 10 -0.47 -5.67 -13.92
N MET A 11 0.51 -5.11 -13.21
CA MET A 11 0.38 -3.81 -12.57
C MET A 11 0.30 -2.76 -13.68
N THR A 12 -0.91 -2.27 -13.94
CA THR A 12 -1.20 -1.25 -14.96
C THR A 12 -0.71 0.14 -14.56
N LEU A 13 -0.40 0.33 -13.27
CA LEU A 13 0.06 1.61 -12.71
C LEU A 13 1.55 1.80 -12.94
N ASN A 14 1.92 2.92 -13.57
CA ASN A 14 3.31 3.32 -13.75
C ASN A 14 3.78 4.13 -12.53
N LEU A 15 4.36 3.43 -11.54
CA LEU A 15 4.92 4.03 -10.34
C LEU A 15 6.39 4.40 -10.56
N SER A 16 6.80 5.60 -10.11
CA SER A 16 8.21 5.98 -10.16
C SER A 16 9.02 5.17 -9.14
N GLN A 17 10.27 4.86 -9.48
CA GLN A 17 11.19 4.16 -8.56
C GLN A 17 11.38 4.94 -7.25
N ASP A 18 11.37 6.27 -7.32
CA ASP A 18 11.47 7.13 -6.13
C ASP A 18 10.26 6.99 -5.20
N LEU A 19 9.04 6.87 -5.76
CA LEU A 19 7.84 6.65 -4.96
C LEU A 19 7.88 5.30 -4.26
N VAL A 20 8.27 4.25 -4.99
CA VAL A 20 8.41 2.89 -4.44
C VAL A 20 9.47 2.86 -3.34
N ARG A 21 10.64 3.48 -3.57
CA ARG A 21 11.69 3.57 -2.56
C ARG A 21 11.20 4.24 -1.27
N LYS A 22 10.56 5.41 -1.36
CA LYS A 22 10.03 6.13 -0.18
C LYS A 22 8.99 5.31 0.57
N ALA A 23 8.15 4.56 -0.15
CA ALA A 23 7.16 3.70 0.48
C ALA A 23 7.81 2.55 1.26
N LEU A 24 8.87 1.94 0.71
CA LEU A 24 9.64 0.89 1.39
C LEU A 24 10.37 1.44 2.61
N GLU A 25 11.03 2.59 2.51
CA GLU A 25 11.69 3.25 3.64
C GLU A 25 10.70 3.55 4.77
N THR A 26 9.50 4.02 4.43
CA THR A 26 8.44 4.29 5.41
C THR A 26 7.93 2.99 6.03
N LEU A 27 7.74 1.94 5.23
CA LEU A 27 7.29 0.63 5.71
C LEU A 27 8.30 -0.02 6.66
N GLU A 28 9.60 0.07 6.36
CA GLU A 28 10.67 -0.45 7.23
C GLU A 28 10.74 0.27 8.58
N ALA A 29 10.33 1.53 8.64
CA ALA A 29 10.27 2.31 9.88
C ALA A 29 9.00 2.03 10.71
N LEU A 30 8.00 1.34 10.15
CA LEU A 30 6.75 1.01 10.84
C LEU A 30 6.89 -0.28 11.66
N ASN A 31 6.28 -0.28 12.84
CA ASN A 31 6.04 -1.50 13.61
C ASN A 31 4.68 -2.10 13.21
N VAL A 32 4.66 -3.00 12.23
CA VAL A 32 3.43 -3.53 11.63
C VAL A 32 2.58 -4.32 12.64
N ALA A 33 3.18 -5.06 13.58
CA ALA A 33 2.43 -5.75 14.65
C ALA A 33 1.65 -4.81 15.58
N GLU A 34 2.10 -3.56 15.75
CA GLU A 34 1.43 -2.58 16.61
C GLU A 34 0.34 -1.80 15.89
N LEU A 35 0.31 -1.86 14.56
CA LEU A 35 -0.76 -1.25 13.77
C LEU A 35 -2.09 -1.94 14.10
N ARG A 36 -3.14 -1.12 14.17
CA ARG A 36 -4.53 -1.57 14.37
C ARG A 36 -5.39 -0.94 13.29
N LEU A 37 -5.25 -1.46 12.07
CA LEU A 37 -6.12 -1.08 10.96
C LEU A 37 -7.40 -1.91 10.98
N GLU A 38 -8.51 -1.25 10.67
CA GLU A 38 -9.80 -1.90 10.36
C GLU A 38 -9.81 -2.40 8.90
N GLU A 39 -10.80 -3.22 8.52
CA GLU A 39 -10.87 -3.79 7.16
C GLU A 39 -11.17 -2.70 6.13
N TYR A 40 -10.24 -2.54 5.19
CA TYR A 40 -10.19 -1.40 4.27
C TYR A 40 -11.44 -1.26 3.38
N ASP A 41 -11.99 -2.38 2.90
CA ASP A 41 -13.17 -2.33 2.03
C ASP A 41 -14.44 -1.88 2.77
N GLU A 42 -14.44 -1.93 4.10
CA GLU A 42 -15.55 -1.50 4.93
C GLU A 42 -15.37 -0.05 5.42
N THR A 43 -14.15 0.36 5.74
CA THR A 43 -13.88 1.59 6.50
C THR A 43 -13.02 2.60 5.75
N GLY A 44 -12.27 2.14 4.74
CA GLY A 44 -11.24 2.94 4.07
C GLY A 44 -9.99 3.18 4.92
N ASP A 45 -9.84 2.51 6.07
CA ASP A 45 -8.72 2.71 6.99
C ASP A 45 -7.37 2.29 6.39
N HIS A 46 -6.36 3.15 6.50
CA HIS A 46 -5.08 2.95 5.85
C HIS A 46 -3.95 3.79 6.45
N VAL A 47 -2.71 3.37 6.21
CA VAL A 47 -1.50 4.17 6.41
C VAL A 47 -0.94 4.55 5.06
N LEU A 48 -0.84 5.85 4.77
CA LEU A 48 -0.15 6.32 3.58
C LEU A 48 1.36 6.12 3.76
N LEU A 49 1.98 5.34 2.86
CA LEU A 49 3.42 5.06 2.90
C LEU A 49 4.21 6.09 2.08
N ALA A 50 3.71 6.45 0.91
CA ALA A 50 4.29 7.51 0.10
C ALA A 50 3.27 8.06 -0.90
N GLU A 51 3.46 9.31 -1.31
CA GLU A 51 2.65 9.98 -2.32
C GLU A 51 3.53 10.81 -3.27
N ALA A 52 3.19 10.77 -4.55
CA ALA A 52 3.70 11.62 -5.59
C ALA A 52 2.60 11.82 -6.65
N TYR A 53 1.83 12.90 -6.51
CA TYR A 53 0.63 13.13 -7.32
C TYR A 53 0.89 12.91 -8.82
N PRO A 54 0.05 12.10 -9.51
CA PRO A 54 -1.21 11.53 -9.02
C PRO A 54 -1.12 10.16 -8.33
N ASN A 55 0.08 9.60 -8.13
CA ASN A 55 0.27 8.25 -7.57
C ASN A 55 0.45 8.25 -6.05
N TYR A 56 0.07 7.16 -5.41
CA TYR A 56 0.34 6.90 -3.99
C TYR A 56 0.52 5.40 -3.72
N ILE A 57 1.13 5.11 -2.58
CA ILE A 57 1.29 3.76 -2.04
C ILE A 57 0.86 3.80 -0.58
N LYS A 58 0.02 2.84 -0.18
CA LYS A 58 -0.51 2.75 1.19
C LYS A 58 -0.52 1.32 1.69
N LEU A 59 -0.45 1.18 3.01
CA LEU A 59 -0.66 -0.06 3.74
C LEU A 59 -2.10 -0.11 4.23
N VAL A 60 -2.75 -1.25 4.03
CA VAL A 60 -4.13 -1.48 4.44
C VAL A 60 -4.25 -2.83 5.13
N ARG A 61 -5.36 -3.05 5.83
CA ARG A 61 -5.79 -4.39 6.21
C ARG A 61 -6.89 -4.87 5.28
N HIS A 62 -6.73 -6.05 4.72
CA HIS A 62 -7.73 -6.68 3.86
C HIS A 62 -7.71 -8.20 4.10
N ALA A 63 -8.89 -8.76 4.36
CA ALA A 63 -9.09 -10.17 4.68
C ALA A 63 -8.20 -10.64 5.84
N GLY A 64 -8.08 -9.80 6.88
CA GLY A 64 -7.28 -10.09 8.07
C GLY A 64 -5.76 -10.04 7.89
N LYS A 65 -5.28 -9.54 6.75
CA LYS A 65 -3.85 -9.42 6.43
C LYS A 65 -3.45 -7.99 6.09
N TYR A 66 -2.19 -7.65 6.34
CA TYR A 66 -1.63 -6.39 5.88
C TYR A 66 -1.22 -6.49 4.41
N MET A 67 -1.70 -5.53 3.61
CA MET A 67 -1.51 -5.51 2.16
C MET A 67 -1.06 -4.12 1.73
N ILE A 68 -0.23 -4.06 0.68
CA ILE A 68 0.12 -2.80 0.02
C ILE A 68 -0.83 -2.58 -1.14
N ILE A 69 -1.42 -1.39 -1.20
CA ILE A 69 -2.13 -0.87 -2.37
C ILE A 69 -1.23 0.18 -3.05
N ALA A 70 -1.06 0.04 -4.35
CA ALA A 70 -0.65 1.13 -5.21
C ALA A 70 -1.89 1.76 -5.84
N GLY A 71 -1.95 3.09 -5.84
CA GLY A 71 -3.10 3.81 -6.33
C GLY A 71 -2.75 5.01 -7.19
N LEU A 72 -3.72 5.41 -8.00
CA LEU A 72 -3.68 6.57 -8.87
C LEU A 72 -4.94 7.40 -8.65
N TRP A 73 -4.77 8.62 -8.15
CA TRP A 73 -5.84 9.60 -8.05
C TRP A 73 -6.33 9.98 -9.45
N ARG A 74 -7.65 9.85 -9.66
CA ARG A 74 -8.37 10.44 -10.80
C ARG A 74 -9.24 11.57 -10.28
N GLN A 75 -9.80 12.35 -11.20
CA GLN A 75 -10.63 13.52 -10.82
C GLN A 75 -11.85 13.15 -9.99
N THR A 76 -12.44 11.97 -10.22
CA THR A 76 -13.72 11.57 -9.60
C THR A 76 -13.68 10.20 -8.92
N TYR A 77 -12.55 9.48 -9.01
CA TYR A 77 -12.36 8.17 -8.41
C TYR A 77 -10.87 7.90 -8.18
N ALA A 78 -10.53 6.78 -7.55
CA ALA A 78 -9.16 6.28 -7.49
C ALA A 78 -9.07 4.91 -8.17
N GLU A 79 -7.99 4.68 -8.91
CA GLU A 79 -7.66 3.37 -9.44
C GLU A 79 -6.66 2.72 -8.48
N GLU A 80 -7.04 1.61 -7.84
CA GLU A 80 -6.25 0.96 -6.81
C GLU A 80 -6.01 -0.51 -7.13
N VAL A 81 -4.79 -0.97 -6.87
CA VAL A 81 -4.40 -2.37 -7.07
C VAL A 81 -3.63 -2.85 -5.85
N TYR A 82 -4.01 -4.00 -5.30
CA TYR A 82 -3.21 -4.72 -4.31
C TYR A 82 -1.93 -5.25 -4.97
N VAL A 83 -0.76 -4.87 -4.47
CA VAL A 83 0.54 -5.17 -5.08
C VAL A 83 1.43 -6.07 -4.23
N ALA A 84 1.22 -6.13 -2.91
CA ALA A 84 2.00 -7.00 -2.04
C ALA A 84 1.27 -7.39 -0.77
N LEU A 85 1.62 -8.56 -0.23
CA LEU A 85 1.34 -8.98 1.14
C LEU A 85 2.50 -8.56 2.06
N VAL A 86 2.16 -8.09 3.25
CA VAL A 86 3.12 -7.68 4.29
C VAL A 86 2.96 -8.60 5.51
N GLU A 87 4.05 -9.25 5.90
CA GLU A 87 4.14 -10.12 7.07
C GLU A 87 5.30 -9.64 7.96
N GLU A 88 5.27 -9.92 9.26
CA GLU A 88 6.36 -9.59 10.19
C GLU A 88 7.30 -10.77 10.46
#